data_AF-A0A7G2IVB7-F1
#
_entry.id   AF-A0A7G2IVB7-F1
#
_cell.length_a   1.000
_cell.length_b   1.000
_cell.length_c   1.000
_cell.angle_alpha   90.00
_cell.angle_beta   90.00
_cell.angle_gamma   90.00
#
_symmetry.space_group_name_H-M   'P 1'
#
loop_
_entity.id
_entity.type
_entity.pdbx_description
1 polymer ?
#
loop_
_entity_poly.entity_id
_entity_poly.type
_entity_poly.pdbx_seq_one_letter_code
_entity_poly.pdbx_strand_id
1 'polypeptide(L)'
;MKKLITANDIRAAHARGEQEMSVVLRASIITPEAREVAELLGVTISECDESAPGAVAAAPAAVIDGKTESQRIRETIIAQLPEGQFTESLVAQLMDKVMKEKQSLEQGGMQPSFNSVTGKGGVKVIDGSSVKFGRF
;
A
#
# COMPACT_ATOMS: atom_id res chain seq x y z
N MET A 1 9.29 -25.27 -1.93
CA MET A 1 10.41 -24.87 -1.04
C MET A 1 10.78 -23.43 -1.38
N LYS A 2 11.01 -22.55 -0.39
CA LYS A 2 11.42 -21.15 -0.63
C LYS A 2 12.94 -21.06 -0.82
N LYS A 3 13.42 -20.14 -1.65
CA LYS A 3 14.86 -19.83 -1.78
C LYS A 3 15.29 -18.86 -0.69
N LEU A 4 16.43 -19.10 -0.06
CA LEU A 4 17.01 -18.19 0.92
C LEU A 4 18.04 -17.30 0.23
N ILE A 5 17.91 -15.98 0.39
CA ILE A 5 18.84 -14.97 -0.11
C ILE A 5 19.65 -14.43 1.07
N THR A 6 20.96 -14.64 0.99
CA THR A 6 21.93 -14.33 2.04
C THR A 6 22.87 -13.20 1.60
N ALA A 7 23.58 -12.61 2.57
CA ALA A 7 24.60 -11.61 2.29
C ALA A 7 25.70 -12.10 1.32
N ASN A 8 25.97 -13.41 1.29
CA ASN A 8 26.95 -13.97 0.37
C ASN A 8 26.46 -13.92 -1.09
N ASP A 9 25.16 -14.11 -1.30
CA ASP A 9 24.55 -14.05 -2.64
C ASP A 9 24.63 -12.63 -3.21
N ILE A 10 24.44 -11.62 -2.37
CA ILE A 10 24.60 -10.20 -2.73
C ILE A 10 26.06 -9.89 -3.10
N ARG A 11 27.02 -10.32 -2.28
CA ARG A 11 28.45 -10.14 -2.58
C ARG A 11 28.85 -10.81 -3.88
N ALA A 12 28.32 -12.00 -4.14
CA ALA A 12 28.56 -12.72 -5.38
C ALA A 12 27.93 -11.99 -6.59
N ALA A 13 26.73 -11.44 -6.46
CA ALA A 13 26.09 -10.62 -7.50
C ALA A 13 26.90 -9.36 -7.81
N HIS A 14 27.32 -8.64 -6.77
CA HIS A 14 28.19 -7.47 -6.92
C HIS A 14 29.53 -7.83 -7.59
N ALA A 15 30.16 -8.95 -7.22
CA ALA A 15 31.39 -9.43 -7.84
C ALA A 15 31.22 -9.81 -9.33
N ARG A 16 30.00 -10.16 -9.75
CA ARG A 16 29.63 -10.36 -11.17
C ARG A 16 29.31 -9.06 -11.91
N GLY A 17 29.29 -7.92 -11.21
CA GLY A 17 28.91 -6.61 -11.77
C GLY A 17 27.40 -6.38 -11.82
N GLU A 18 26.59 -7.24 -11.19
CA GLU A 18 25.14 -7.09 -11.09
C GLU A 18 24.82 -6.08 -9.98
N GLN A 19 24.41 -4.87 -10.37
CA GLN A 19 23.96 -3.82 -9.43
C GLN A 19 22.46 -3.90 -9.12
N GLU A 20 21.73 -4.80 -9.79
CA GLU A 20 20.32 -5.03 -9.55
C GLU A 20 20.03 -6.51 -9.41
N MET A 21 19.24 -6.87 -8.41
CA MET A 21 18.80 -8.25 -8.17
C MET A 21 17.29 -8.30 -8.02
N SER A 22 16.61 -8.91 -9.00
CA SER A 22 15.17 -9.15 -8.95
C SER A 22 14.86 -10.37 -8.08
N VAL A 23 14.03 -10.19 -7.05
CA VAL A 23 13.64 -11.27 -6.13
C VAL A 23 12.12 -11.34 -6.00
N VAL A 24 11.58 -12.54 -6.18
CA VAL A 24 10.15 -12.82 -5.95
C VAL A 24 9.93 -13.13 -4.47
N LEU A 25 9.35 -12.18 -3.72
CA LEU A 25 9.13 -12.30 -2.27
C LEU A 25 8.29 -13.52 -1.87
N ARG A 26 7.35 -13.93 -2.73
CA ARG A 26 6.51 -15.11 -2.46
C ARG A 26 7.33 -16.41 -2.49
N ALA A 27 8.37 -16.46 -3.34
CA ALA A 27 9.21 -17.63 -3.55
C ALA A 27 10.55 -17.56 -2.79
N SER A 28 10.89 -16.41 -2.21
CA SER A 28 12.21 -16.15 -1.62
C SER A 28 12.12 -15.53 -0.22
N ILE A 29 13.07 -15.85 0.64
CA ILE A 29 13.25 -15.25 1.96
C ILE A 29 14.55 -14.46 1.91
N ILE A 30 14.49 -13.17 2.21
CA ILE A 30 15.68 -12.31 2.25
C ILE A 30 16.09 -12.15 3.71
N THR A 31 17.33 -12.51 4.03
CA THR A 31 17.90 -12.28 5.35
C THR A 31 18.12 -10.77 5.59
N PRO A 32 17.99 -10.28 6.84
CA PRO A 32 18.22 -8.85 7.14
C PRO A 32 19.65 -8.42 6.75
N GLU A 33 20.65 -9.25 7.03
CA GLU A 33 22.06 -9.02 6.65
C GLU A 33 22.25 -8.83 5.13
N ALA A 34 21.45 -9.51 4.31
CA ALA A 34 21.52 -9.33 2.86
C ALA A 34 21.06 -7.94 2.43
N ARG A 35 20.04 -7.36 3.10
CA ARG A 35 19.57 -6.01 2.80
C ARG A 35 20.60 -4.95 3.18
N GLU A 36 21.25 -5.09 4.34
CA GLU A 36 22.33 -4.20 4.77
C GLU A 36 23.53 -4.22 3.81
N VAL A 37 23.94 -5.42 3.37
CA VAL A 37 25.06 -5.55 2.41
C VAL A 37 24.68 -5.02 1.03
N ALA A 38 23.42 -5.17 0.61
CA ALA A 38 22.95 -4.62 -0.64
C ALA A 38 23.00 -3.08 -0.64
N GLU A 39 22.57 -2.45 0.46
CA GLU A 39 22.68 -0.99 0.65
C GLU A 39 24.13 -0.52 0.64
N LEU A 40 25.02 -1.21 1.38
CA LEU A 40 26.45 -0.86 1.46
C LEU A 40 27.17 -0.98 0.12
N LEU A 41 26.82 -1.97 -0.69
CA LEU A 41 27.43 -2.24 -2.01
C LEU A 41 26.69 -1.54 -3.16
N GLY A 42 25.62 -0.80 -2.89
CA GLY A 42 24.81 -0.15 -3.93
C GLY A 42 24.05 -1.13 -4.84
N VAL A 43 23.81 -2.36 -4.38
CA VAL A 43 23.01 -3.36 -5.10
C VAL A 43 21.54 -3.11 -4.79
N THR A 44 20.74 -2.83 -5.80
CA THR A 44 19.29 -2.60 -5.67
C THR A 44 18.56 -3.94 -5.71
N ILE A 45 17.80 -4.26 -4.66
CA ILE A 45 16.93 -5.45 -4.64
C ILE A 45 15.55 -5.03 -5.15
N SER A 46 15.20 -5.42 -6.38
CA SER A 46 13.88 -5.18 -6.95
C SER A 46 12.93 -6.32 -6.61
N GLU A 47 11.80 -5.99 -6.00
CA GLU A 47 10.80 -6.97 -5.58
C GLU A 47 9.82 -7.21 -6.76
N CYS A 48 9.98 -8.32 -7.48
CA CYS A 48 9.07 -8.69 -8.56
C CYS A 48 7.92 -9.52 -7.99
N ASP A 49 6.71 -8.98 -8.01
CA ASP A 49 5.51 -9.78 -7.82
C ASP A 49 5.21 -10.47 -9.15
N GLU A 50 5.26 -11.80 -9.19
CA GLU A 50 4.83 -12.56 -10.37
C GLU A 50 3.30 -12.58 -10.40
N SER A 51 2.73 -11.41 -10.67
CA SER A 51 1.39 -11.20 -11.17
C SER A 51 1.48 -10.18 -12.30
N ALA A 52 1.63 -10.74 -13.50
CA ALA A 52 1.46 -10.16 -14.83
C ALA A 52 2.70 -9.55 -15.54
N PRO A 53 2.81 -9.76 -16.87
CA PRO A 53 3.96 -9.36 -17.67
C PRO A 53 3.89 -7.88 -18.05
N GLY A 54 5.06 -7.25 -18.08
CA GLY A 54 5.43 -6.18 -19.01
C GLY A 54 4.39 -5.11 -19.35
N ALA A 55 4.51 -3.97 -18.68
CA ALA A 55 4.33 -2.69 -19.35
C ALA A 55 5.46 -1.75 -18.89
N VAL A 56 6.52 -1.76 -19.67
CA VAL A 56 7.45 -0.64 -19.76
C VAL A 56 6.68 0.63 -20.13
N ALA A 57 7.28 1.75 -19.72
CA ALA A 57 7.09 3.10 -20.22
C ALA A 57 6.03 3.97 -19.55
N ALA A 58 6.59 4.96 -18.86
CA ALA A 58 6.16 6.35 -18.87
C ALA A 58 4.88 6.67 -18.08
N ALA A 59 5.10 7.39 -16.98
CA ALA A 59 4.27 8.57 -16.78
C ALA A 59 4.27 9.40 -18.07
N PRO A 60 3.09 9.74 -18.59
CA PRO A 60 2.84 11.13 -18.82
C PRO A 60 1.60 11.56 -18.04
N ALA A 61 1.74 12.74 -17.44
CA ALA A 61 0.77 13.81 -17.46
C ALA A 61 -0.71 13.41 -17.62
N ALA A 62 -1.50 13.71 -16.58
CA ALA A 62 -2.75 14.46 -16.71
C ALA A 62 -3.50 14.24 -18.03
N VAL A 63 -4.00 13.02 -18.24
CA VAL A 63 -5.02 12.80 -19.26
C VAL A 63 -6.36 13.08 -18.60
N ILE A 64 -6.89 14.22 -18.99
CA ILE A 64 -8.25 14.72 -18.77
C ILE A 64 -9.19 13.71 -19.43
N ASP A 65 -9.41 12.55 -18.81
CA ASP A 65 -10.43 11.63 -19.28
C ASP A 65 -11.72 11.97 -18.55
N GLY A 66 -12.76 12.33 -19.30
CA GLY A 66 -14.12 12.63 -18.82
C GLY A 66 -14.82 11.45 -18.16
N LYS A 67 -14.05 10.47 -17.67
CA LYS A 67 -14.49 9.36 -16.85
C LYS A 67 -14.73 9.87 -15.43
N THR A 68 -16.01 9.93 -15.09
CA THR A 68 -16.48 10.17 -13.73
C THR A 68 -15.77 9.20 -12.77
N GLU A 69 -15.53 9.64 -11.53
CA GLU A 69 -14.85 8.83 -10.50
C GLU A 69 -15.39 7.38 -10.43
N SER A 70 -16.70 7.20 -10.57
CA SER A 70 -17.38 5.91 -10.64
C SER A 70 -16.83 4.96 -11.72
N GLN A 71 -16.39 5.48 -12.86
CA GLN A 71 -15.82 4.66 -13.94
C GLN A 71 -14.43 4.14 -13.58
N ARG A 72 -13.62 4.95 -12.89
CA ARG A 72 -12.31 4.51 -12.38
C ARG A 72 -12.47 3.44 -11.31
N ILE A 73 -13.47 3.60 -10.43
CA ILE A 73 -13.76 2.58 -9.42
C ILE A 73 -14.26 1.30 -10.10
N ARG A 74 -15.15 1.39 -11.11
CA ARG A 74 -15.63 0.22 -11.88
C ARG A 74 -14.50 -0.57 -12.53
N GLU A 75 -13.58 0.11 -13.22
CA GLU A 75 -12.42 -0.52 -13.86
C GLU A 75 -11.51 -1.22 -12.84
N THR A 76 -11.28 -0.57 -11.69
CA THR A 76 -10.47 -1.14 -10.60
C THR A 76 -11.12 -2.40 -10.02
N ILE A 77 -12.44 -2.40 -9.83
CA ILE A 77 -13.15 -3.58 -9.31
C ILE A 77 -13.06 -4.74 -10.29
N ILE A 78 -13.28 -4.48 -11.58
CA ILE A 78 -13.19 -5.53 -12.61
C ILE A 78 -11.78 -6.12 -12.66
N ALA A 79 -10.73 -5.30 -12.56
CA ALA A 79 -9.35 -5.76 -12.55
C ALA A 79 -8.98 -6.60 -11.31
N GLN A 80 -9.67 -6.42 -10.18
CA GLN A 80 -9.46 -7.18 -8.96
C GLN A 80 -10.30 -8.47 -8.87
N LEU A 81 -11.31 -8.63 -9.73
CA LEU A 81 -12.17 -9.81 -9.74
C LEU A 81 -11.59 -10.92 -10.64
N PRO A 82 -11.67 -12.20 -10.23
CA PRO A 82 -11.24 -13.32 -11.07
C PRO A 82 -11.98 -13.37 -12.42
N GLU A 83 -11.25 -13.66 -13.50
CA GLU A 83 -11.85 -13.78 -14.83
C GLU A 83 -12.94 -14.88 -14.85
N GLY A 84 -14.15 -14.51 -15.28
CA GLY A 84 -15.26 -15.43 -15.46
C GLY A 84 -16.28 -15.53 -14.32
N GLN A 85 -16.18 -14.74 -13.24
CA GLN A 85 -17.13 -14.76 -12.13
C GLN A 85 -17.53 -13.38 -11.60
N PHE A 86 -17.97 -12.47 -12.47
CA PHE A 86 -18.68 -11.30 -11.98
C PHE A 86 -19.94 -11.03 -12.79
N THR A 87 -21.07 -10.94 -12.07
CA THR A 87 -22.33 -10.48 -12.63
C THR A 87 -22.37 -8.96 -12.54
N GLU A 88 -23.09 -8.31 -13.46
CA GLU A 88 -23.28 -6.85 -13.42
C GLU A 88 -23.89 -6.38 -12.09
N SER A 89 -24.72 -7.22 -11.46
CA SER A 89 -25.29 -6.98 -10.14
C SER A 89 -24.24 -6.93 -9.02
N LEU A 90 -23.22 -7.81 -9.05
CA LEU A 90 -22.14 -7.79 -8.06
C LEU A 90 -21.30 -6.52 -8.19
N VAL A 91 -21.03 -6.08 -9.42
CA VAL A 91 -20.30 -4.83 -9.68
C VAL A 91 -21.07 -3.63 -9.13
N ALA A 92 -22.39 -3.58 -9.36
CA ALA A 92 -23.24 -2.51 -8.82
C ALA A 92 -23.25 -2.50 -7.28
N GLN A 93 -23.37 -3.67 -6.64
CA GLN A 93 -23.31 -3.78 -5.17
C GLN A 93 -21.96 -3.33 -4.59
N LEU A 94 -20.86 -3.66 -5.26
CA LEU A 94 -19.54 -3.22 -4.83
C LEU A 94 -19.34 -1.71 -5.07
N MET A 95 -19.89 -1.14 -6.16
CA MET A 95 -19.92 0.33 -6.34
C MET A 95 -20.65 1.01 -5.18
N ASP A 96 -21.86 0.57 -4.84
CA ASP A 96 -22.62 1.15 -3.74
C ASP A 96 -21.89 1.02 -2.39
N LYS A 97 -21.27 -0.14 -2.16
CA LYS A 97 -20.47 -0.38 -0.95
C LYS A 97 -19.27 0.56 -0.88
N VAL A 98 -18.52 0.71 -1.98
CA VAL A 98 -17.34 1.59 -2.03
C VAL A 98 -17.74 3.05 -1.86
N MET A 99 -18.83 3.50 -2.48
CA MET A 99 -19.34 4.86 -2.31
C MET A 99 -19.76 5.12 -0.86
N LYS A 100 -20.45 4.16 -0.24
CA LYS A 100 -20.84 4.25 1.18
C LYS A 100 -19.64 4.21 2.12
N GLU A 101 -18.63 3.40 1.84
CA GLU A 101 -17.39 3.36 2.62
C GLU A 101 -16.59 4.65 2.46
N LYS A 102 -16.49 5.23 1.26
CA LYS A 102 -15.85 6.54 1.06
C LYS A 102 -16.56 7.65 1.82
N GLN A 103 -17.88 7.73 1.73
CA GLN A 103 -18.67 8.67 2.53
C GLN A 103 -18.48 8.44 4.04
N SER A 104 -18.42 7.18 4.47
CA SER A 104 -18.18 6.80 5.87
C SER A 104 -16.74 7.07 6.32
N LEU A 105 -15.78 7.10 5.40
CA LEU A 105 -14.37 7.41 5.64
C LEU A 105 -14.16 8.93 5.73
N GLU A 106 -14.84 9.70 4.89
CA GLU A 106 -14.90 11.17 4.99
C GLU A 106 -15.59 11.61 6.29
N GLN A 107 -16.67 10.92 6.71
CA GLN A 107 -17.27 11.07 8.04
C GLN A 107 -16.41 10.43 9.15
N GLY A 108 -15.52 9.51 8.77
CA GLY A 108 -14.65 8.69 9.63
C GLY A 108 -13.36 9.39 10.05
N GLY A 109 -13.08 10.58 9.52
CA GLY A 109 -12.07 11.51 10.02
C GLY A 109 -12.41 12.10 11.41
N MET A 110 -13.17 11.39 12.24
CA MET A 110 -13.43 11.77 13.62
C MET A 110 -12.15 11.54 14.42
N GLN A 111 -11.21 12.47 14.27
CA GLN A 111 -9.97 12.48 15.05
C GLN A 111 -10.34 12.50 16.55
N PRO A 112 -9.71 11.64 17.37
CA PRO A 112 -9.92 11.68 18.80
C PRO A 112 -9.59 13.09 19.30
N SER A 113 -10.52 13.70 20.03
CA SER A 113 -10.39 15.10 20.46
C SER A 113 -11.03 15.33 21.81
N PHE A 114 -10.49 16.29 22.55
CA PHE A 114 -11.01 16.74 23.84
C PHE A 114 -10.53 18.16 24.13
N ASN A 115 -11.32 18.91 24.87
CA ASN A 115 -10.90 20.22 25.38
C ASN A 115 -10.19 20.03 26.72
N SER A 116 -9.00 20.62 26.87
CA SER A 116 -8.26 20.60 28.13
C SER A 116 -7.61 21.92 28.49
N VAL A 117 -7.52 22.17 29.79
CA VAL A 117 -6.81 23.33 30.37
C VAL A 117 -5.67 22.79 31.23
N THR A 118 -4.45 23.33 31.04
CA THR A 118 -3.27 22.95 31.84
C THR A 118 -3.03 24.01 32.92
N GLY A 119 -3.06 23.60 34.19
CA GLY A 119 -2.79 24.48 35.33
C GLY A 119 -1.29 24.72 35.56
N LYS A 120 -0.96 25.69 36.44
CA LYS A 120 0.42 26.09 36.77
C LYS A 120 1.31 24.99 37.36
N GLY A 121 0.72 23.86 37.78
CA GLY A 121 1.44 22.67 38.27
C GLY A 121 1.51 21.51 37.26
N GLY A 122 1.20 21.75 35.97
CA GLY A 122 1.22 20.71 34.93
C GLY A 122 0.00 19.77 34.93
N VAL A 123 -0.94 19.93 35.87
CA VAL A 123 -2.19 19.17 35.90
C VAL A 123 -3.08 19.61 34.73
N LYS A 124 -3.51 18.65 33.90
CA LYS A 124 -4.50 18.85 32.84
C LYS A 124 -5.90 18.50 33.33
N VAL A 125 -6.80 19.46 33.24
CA VAL A 125 -8.24 19.26 33.49
C VAL A 125 -8.93 19.12 32.14
N ILE A 126 -9.73 18.07 31.97
CA ILE A 126 -10.45 17.74 30.73
C ILE A 126 -11.95 17.87 30.99
N ASP A 127 -12.67 18.53 30.08
CA ASP A 127 -14.12 18.53 30.11
C ASP A 127 -14.65 17.20 29.58
N GLY A 128 -15.26 16.40 30.47
CA GLY A 128 -15.79 15.07 30.13
C GLY A 128 -16.84 15.09 29.02
N SER A 129 -17.59 16.18 28.87
CA SER A 129 -18.58 16.32 27.80
C SER A 129 -17.97 16.58 26.41
N SER A 130 -16.69 16.98 26.37
CA SER A 130 -15.97 17.31 25.13
C SER A 130 -15.23 16.12 24.50
N VAL A 131 -15.16 14.99 25.20
CA VAL A 131 -14.39 13.82 24.76
C VAL A 131 -15.06 13.16 23.56
N LYS A 132 -14.35 13.14 22.44
CA LYS A 132 -14.73 12.41 21.23
C LYS A 132 -13.76 11.27 21.02
N PHE A 133 -14.27 10.05 21.10
CA PHE A 133 -13.51 8.86 20.75
C PHE A 133 -13.35 8.79 19.23
N GLY A 134 -12.13 8.51 18.77
CA GLY A 134 -11.87 8.19 17.38
C GLY A 134 -12.29 6.77 17.03
N ARG A 135 -12.23 6.44 15.74
CA ARG A 135 -12.33 5.04 15.29
C ARG A 135 -10.94 4.39 15.41
N PHE A 136 -10.89 3.18 15.98
CA PHE A 136 -9.69 2.34 16.05
C PHE A 136 -9.69 1.35 14.88
#